data_AF-A0A7C5SJ28-F1
#
_entry.id   AF-A0A7C5SJ28-F1
#
_cell.length_a   1.000
_cell.length_b   1.000
_cell.length_c   1.000
_cell.angle_alpha   90.00
_cell.angle_beta   90.00
_cell.angle_gamma   90.00
#
_symmetry.space_group_name_H-M   'P 1'
#
loop_
_entity.id
_entity.type
_entity.pdbx_description
1 polymer ?
#
loop_
_entity_poly.entity_id
_entity_poly.type
_entity_poly.pdbx_seq_one_letter_code
_entity_poly.pdbx_strand_id
1 'polypeptide(L)'
;MPCDGNNATPPSPAIAPAVGPMPAAADIDPRRVAEALVDRFGPGGIDPRVPRLVPGFDAPFYQAGLAGYSDAAMRIVARRLGCPYCVTEALLDITLLGGGRGFTKADLGDLAANVPGGDEDHPLGGQIMGTNPAEMAAAAVKMIEQAARKPKAYREMGRGRAMGNGEWAMGSISVDLLPVPPSPSPPRSFSAIDINLACPVKKIARRARGGHWLGEPDGAVRIIEAVREAVPASIPVTVKMRRAFDDSAEMHENFLRIFDAAYDIGCAWVTVHARTVQQKYIGPSRWDLLREIVQRDHPGRVKDRLIFGSGDIWNAGDVFRMIGYTGVSGVSIARGCIGDPWIFRRCRDLLAGREPSPPTLAEQRAVLEQHFALALSVNERLVRGEGDTRRERAERLTGKMMRKFGIRFSAHHPEAEAVRRRFIAVSTLEDWLAVLDDHYTPARSSNPGV
;
A
#
# COMPACT_ATOMS: atom_id res chain seq x y z
N MET A 1 0.14 2.75 -24.71
CA MET A 1 -1.00 3.39 -24.02
C MET A 1 -0.47 4.66 -23.40
N PRO A 2 -1.14 5.81 -23.54
CA PRO A 2 -0.69 7.03 -22.90
C PRO A 2 -0.72 6.80 -21.38
N CYS A 3 0.39 7.10 -20.71
CA CYS A 3 0.55 6.94 -19.26
C CYS A 3 -0.28 7.94 -18.45
N ASP A 4 -0.93 8.88 -19.12
CA ASP A 4 -2.00 9.70 -18.59
C ASP A 4 -3.31 9.04 -19.00
N GLY A 5 -3.78 8.08 -18.20
CA GLY A 5 -5.14 7.61 -18.35
C GLY A 5 -6.07 8.83 -18.23
N ASN A 6 -7.03 8.96 -19.15
CA ASN A 6 -8.10 9.99 -19.23
C ASN A 6 -8.96 10.19 -17.95
N ASN A 7 -8.53 9.69 -16.79
CA ASN A 7 -9.30 9.58 -15.55
C ASN A 7 -8.57 10.15 -14.31
N ALA A 8 -7.48 10.90 -14.48
CA ALA A 8 -6.77 11.52 -13.36
C ALA A 8 -6.49 12.99 -13.65
N THR A 9 -6.88 13.87 -12.72
CA THR A 9 -6.43 15.26 -12.73
C THR A 9 -4.91 15.28 -12.54
N PRO A 10 -4.17 16.20 -13.21
CA PRO A 10 -2.74 16.39 -12.94
C PRO A 10 -2.49 16.53 -11.43
N PRO A 11 -1.33 16.08 -10.93
CA PRO A 11 -0.96 16.26 -9.53
C PRO A 11 -1.08 17.74 -9.16
N SER A 12 -2.06 18.05 -8.31
CA SER A 12 -2.15 19.32 -7.61
C SER A 12 -2.12 18.98 -6.13
N PRO A 13 -1.36 19.70 -5.30
CA PRO A 13 -1.42 19.52 -3.86
C PRO A 13 -2.87 19.62 -3.40
N ALA A 14 -3.32 18.67 -2.58
CA ALA A 14 -4.57 18.83 -1.86
C ALA A 14 -4.36 19.91 -0.81
N ILE A 15 -4.54 21.18 -1.20
CA ILE A 15 -4.48 22.30 -0.27
C ILE A 15 -5.85 22.36 0.40
N ALA A 16 -5.95 21.77 1.58
CA ALA A 16 -7.09 22.08 2.45
C ALA A 16 -7.04 23.59 2.77
N PRO A 17 -8.12 24.35 2.55
CA PRO A 17 -8.14 25.78 2.81
C PRO A 17 -7.97 26.07 4.30
N ALA A 18 -7.66 27.30 4.66
CA ALA A 18 -7.69 27.73 6.05
C ALA A 18 -9.10 27.57 6.63
N VAL A 19 -9.20 27.09 7.88
CA VAL A 19 -10.49 26.91 8.58
C VAL A 19 -10.40 27.57 9.95
N GLY A 20 -11.08 28.72 10.10
CA GLY A 20 -11.06 29.52 11.32
C GLY A 20 -9.66 30.06 11.63
N PRO A 21 -9.13 29.89 12.86
CA PRO A 21 -7.78 30.37 13.21
C PRO A 21 -6.66 29.46 12.71
N MET A 22 -6.96 28.32 12.06
CA MET A 22 -5.92 27.39 11.59
C MET A 22 -5.46 27.71 10.16
N PRO A 23 -4.15 27.61 9.88
CA PRO A 23 -3.59 27.84 8.56
C PRO A 23 -4.14 26.87 7.52
N ALA A 24 -4.04 27.23 6.24
CA ALA A 24 -4.24 26.27 5.17
C ALA A 24 -3.16 25.18 5.27
N ALA A 25 -3.45 23.97 4.79
CA ALA A 25 -2.48 22.88 4.84
C ALA A 25 -1.15 23.25 4.14
N ALA A 26 -1.19 24.13 3.14
CA ALA A 26 -0.01 24.62 2.43
C ALA A 26 0.92 25.50 3.29
N ASP A 27 0.37 26.20 4.30
CA ASP A 27 1.14 27.12 5.16
C ASP A 27 1.77 26.40 6.36
N ILE A 28 1.46 25.10 6.54
CA ILE A 28 2.07 24.28 7.58
C ILE A 28 3.52 23.97 7.19
N ASP A 29 4.45 24.35 8.06
CA ASP A 29 5.86 23.99 7.94
C ASP A 29 6.05 22.50 8.29
N PRO A 30 6.41 21.65 7.31
CA PRO A 30 6.57 20.22 7.55
C PRO A 30 7.71 19.90 8.51
N ARG A 31 8.75 20.76 8.63
CA ARG A 31 9.88 20.52 9.55
C ARG A 31 9.44 20.65 11.00
N ARG A 32 8.71 21.71 11.32
CA ARG A 32 8.15 21.92 12.66
C ARG A 32 7.23 20.78 13.09
N VAL A 33 6.44 20.23 12.15
CA VAL A 33 5.61 19.06 12.45
C VAL A 33 6.47 17.83 12.70
N ALA A 34 7.51 17.59 11.89
CA ALA A 34 8.43 16.47 12.09
C ALA A 34 9.16 16.57 13.44
N GLU A 35 9.68 17.75 13.80
CA GLU A 35 10.29 18.05 15.10
C GLU A 35 9.32 17.79 16.26
N ALA A 36 8.09 18.30 16.17
CA ALA A 36 7.08 18.09 17.21
C ALA A 36 6.70 16.61 17.39
N LEU A 37 6.70 15.81 16.31
CA LEU A 37 6.49 14.37 16.40
C LEU A 37 7.67 13.67 17.09
N VAL A 38 8.90 14.09 16.79
CA VAL A 38 10.11 13.55 17.41
C VAL A 38 10.19 13.88 18.88
N ASP A 39 9.87 15.11 19.26
CA ASP A 39 9.81 15.53 20.67
C ASP A 39 8.76 14.73 21.44
N ARG A 40 7.63 14.42 20.80
CA ARG A 40 6.52 13.70 21.43
C ARG A 40 6.74 12.19 21.52
N PHE A 41 7.29 11.58 20.49
CA PHE A 41 7.32 10.11 20.33
C PHE A 41 8.73 9.52 20.19
N GLY A 42 9.77 10.35 20.26
CA GLY A 42 11.15 9.95 20.05
C GLY A 42 11.56 9.92 18.57
N PRO A 43 12.76 9.42 18.24
CA PRO A 43 13.39 9.60 16.92
C PRO A 43 12.57 9.16 15.70
N GLY A 44 11.68 8.19 15.86
CA GLY A 44 10.79 7.71 14.79
C GLY A 44 9.59 8.60 14.52
N GLY A 45 9.22 9.49 15.45
CA GLY A 45 8.06 10.37 15.33
C GLY A 45 6.71 9.64 15.19
N ILE A 46 6.61 8.38 15.64
CA ILE A 46 5.42 7.53 15.50
C ILE A 46 4.84 7.16 16.86
N ASP A 47 3.51 7.14 16.97
CA ASP A 47 2.82 6.67 18.18
C ASP A 47 3.31 5.27 18.58
N PRO A 48 3.78 5.05 19.83
CA PRO A 48 4.40 3.80 20.25
C PRO A 48 3.44 2.60 20.26
N ARG A 49 2.13 2.79 20.11
CA ARG A 49 1.18 1.69 19.86
C ARG A 49 1.45 1.01 18.50
N VAL A 50 1.87 1.75 17.48
CA VAL A 50 2.12 1.23 16.13
C VAL A 50 3.26 0.20 16.11
N PRO A 51 4.50 0.51 16.57
CA PRO A 51 5.59 -0.47 16.58
C PRO A 51 5.38 -1.61 17.60
N ARG A 52 4.51 -1.44 18.61
CA ARG A 52 4.08 -2.54 19.49
C ARG A 52 3.18 -3.54 18.76
N LEU A 53 2.31 -3.07 17.87
CA LEU A 53 1.44 -3.91 17.05
C LEU A 53 2.20 -4.54 15.88
N VAL A 54 3.06 -3.76 15.23
CA VAL A 54 3.87 -4.18 14.08
C VAL A 54 5.34 -3.78 14.31
N PRO A 55 6.17 -4.67 14.88
CA PRO A 55 7.58 -4.42 15.07
C PRO A 55 8.28 -4.01 13.76
N GLY A 56 9.07 -2.94 13.82
CA GLY A 56 9.74 -2.33 12.65
C GLY A 56 8.94 -1.22 11.96
N PHE A 57 7.64 -1.07 12.24
CA PHE A 57 6.88 0.09 11.76
C PHE A 57 7.17 1.33 12.61
N ASP A 58 8.36 1.91 12.38
CA ASP A 58 9.00 2.88 13.26
C ASP A 58 8.92 4.36 12.80
N ALA A 59 8.07 4.67 11.82
CA ALA A 59 7.82 6.04 11.37
C ALA A 59 6.39 6.27 10.88
N PRO A 60 5.86 7.51 10.88
CA PRO A 60 4.46 7.83 10.60
C PRO A 60 4.12 7.87 9.10
N PHE A 61 4.76 7.03 8.30
CA PHE A 61 4.49 6.92 6.86
C PHE A 61 4.74 5.52 6.35
N TYR A 62 4.04 5.10 5.30
CA TYR A 62 4.23 3.76 4.74
C TYR A 62 3.80 3.66 3.27
N GLN A 63 4.29 2.65 2.56
CA GLN A 63 3.88 2.40 1.17
C GLN A 63 2.51 1.73 1.12
N ALA A 64 1.57 2.35 0.41
CA ALA A 64 0.24 1.81 0.17
C ALA A 64 0.26 0.61 -0.80
N GLY A 65 -0.74 -0.27 -0.67
CA GLY A 65 -1.05 -1.28 -1.69
C GLY A 65 -1.53 -0.63 -3.00
N LEU A 66 -0.83 -0.92 -4.09
CA LEU A 66 -1.03 -0.36 -5.43
C LEU A 66 -1.09 -1.47 -6.47
N ALA A 67 -2.30 -1.86 -6.87
CA ALA A 67 -2.49 -2.90 -7.87
C ALA A 67 -1.71 -2.61 -9.17
N GLY A 68 -0.91 -3.58 -9.61
CA GLY A 68 0.02 -3.50 -10.72
C GLY A 68 1.28 -2.68 -10.46
N TYR A 69 1.63 -2.35 -9.21
CA TYR A 69 2.85 -1.58 -8.87
C TYR A 69 3.55 -2.06 -7.61
N SER A 70 2.84 -2.23 -6.48
CA SER A 70 3.45 -2.54 -5.17
C SER A 70 3.82 -4.01 -5.03
N ASP A 71 4.57 -4.48 -6.01
CA ASP A 71 5.13 -5.80 -6.15
C ASP A 71 6.35 -5.94 -5.20
N ALA A 72 6.94 -7.13 -5.08
CA ALA A 72 8.04 -7.34 -4.12
C ALA A 72 9.26 -6.47 -4.45
N ALA A 73 9.54 -6.28 -5.74
CA ALA A 73 10.65 -5.45 -6.20
C ALA A 73 10.49 -4.00 -5.76
N MET A 74 9.30 -3.41 -5.97
CA MET A 74 9.02 -2.03 -5.55
C MET A 74 9.09 -1.88 -4.02
N ARG A 75 8.55 -2.83 -3.26
CA ARG A 75 8.55 -2.78 -1.78
C ARG A 75 9.96 -2.88 -1.20
N ILE A 76 10.80 -3.78 -1.71
CA ILE A 76 12.20 -3.91 -1.28
C ILE A 76 12.98 -2.62 -1.57
N VAL A 77 12.80 -2.03 -2.75
CA VAL A 77 13.41 -0.73 -3.08
C VAL A 77 12.94 0.37 -2.11
N ALA A 78 11.65 0.43 -1.79
CA ALA A 78 11.11 1.38 -0.82
C ALA A 78 11.70 1.15 0.59
N ARG A 79 11.83 -0.10 1.04
CA ARG A 79 12.43 -0.50 2.32
C ARG A 79 13.88 0.00 2.44
N ARG A 80 14.70 -0.29 1.42
CA ARG A 80 16.11 0.15 1.33
C ARG A 80 16.25 1.66 1.38
N LEU A 81 15.21 2.39 0.96
CA LEU A 81 15.14 3.84 0.99
C LEU A 81 14.36 4.39 2.19
N GLY A 82 14.15 3.59 3.24
CA GLY A 82 13.67 4.04 4.54
C GLY A 82 12.17 3.87 4.81
N CYS A 83 11.45 3.15 3.95
CA CYS A 83 10.04 2.85 4.19
C CYS A 83 9.89 1.85 5.35
N PRO A 84 9.21 2.21 6.47
CA PRO A 84 9.12 1.33 7.65
C PRO A 84 8.17 0.15 7.45
N TYR A 85 7.16 0.32 6.60
CA TYR A 85 6.09 -0.64 6.42
C TYR A 85 5.58 -0.56 4.99
N CYS A 86 5.22 -1.71 4.42
CA CYS A 86 4.61 -1.79 3.10
C CYS A 86 3.34 -2.61 3.18
N VAL A 87 2.44 -2.39 2.22
CA VAL A 87 1.24 -3.21 2.02
C VAL A 87 1.28 -3.79 0.61
N THR A 88 0.92 -5.07 0.47
CA THR A 88 0.85 -5.74 -0.83
C THR A 88 -0.19 -5.10 -1.75
N GLU A 89 -0.18 -5.48 -3.02
CA GLU A 89 -1.36 -5.28 -3.86
C GLU A 89 -2.61 -5.91 -3.20
N ALA A 90 -3.79 -5.36 -3.51
CA ALA A 90 -5.05 -5.95 -3.07
C ALA A 90 -5.26 -7.30 -3.76
N LEU A 91 -5.19 -8.39 -3.00
CA LEU A 91 -5.41 -9.74 -3.48
C LEU A 91 -6.89 -10.10 -3.37
N LEU A 92 -7.47 -10.63 -4.45
CA LEU A 92 -8.84 -11.10 -4.43
C LEU A 92 -8.95 -12.41 -3.64
N ASP A 93 -9.85 -12.46 -2.66
CA ASP A 93 -10.20 -13.66 -1.89
C ASP A 93 -10.38 -14.92 -2.78
N ILE A 94 -11.19 -14.81 -3.83
CA ILE A 94 -11.44 -15.90 -4.79
C ILE A 94 -10.18 -16.33 -5.53
N THR A 95 -9.24 -15.42 -5.80
CA THR A 95 -7.97 -15.75 -6.46
C THR A 95 -7.03 -16.44 -5.48
N LEU A 96 -7.01 -15.97 -4.24
CA LEU A 96 -6.26 -16.60 -3.15
C LEU A 96 -6.75 -18.03 -2.89
N LEU A 97 -8.06 -18.26 -2.86
CA LEU A 97 -8.64 -19.58 -2.58
C LEU A 97 -8.64 -20.51 -3.81
N GLY A 98 -8.95 -19.97 -5.00
CA GLY A 98 -9.06 -20.73 -6.24
C GLY A 98 -7.72 -21.25 -6.76
N GLY A 99 -6.64 -20.46 -6.60
CA GLY A 99 -5.37 -20.70 -7.28
C GLY A 99 -5.42 -20.38 -8.79
N GLY A 100 -4.31 -20.52 -9.52
CA GLY A 100 -4.26 -20.37 -10.99
C GLY A 100 -3.43 -19.18 -11.50
N ARG A 101 -3.62 -18.71 -12.75
CA ARG A 101 -2.71 -17.71 -13.38
C ARG A 101 -2.72 -16.31 -12.75
N GLY A 102 -3.79 -15.91 -12.06
CA GLY A 102 -3.86 -14.65 -11.29
C GLY A 102 -3.02 -14.70 -10.00
N PHE A 103 -2.77 -15.91 -9.50
CA PHE A 103 -1.95 -16.23 -8.34
C PHE A 103 -0.45 -16.13 -8.65
N THR A 104 -0.05 -16.32 -9.90
CA THR A 104 1.35 -16.21 -10.31
C THR A 104 1.78 -14.74 -10.31
N LYS A 105 0.94 -13.81 -10.78
CA LYS A 105 1.24 -12.37 -10.93
C LYS A 105 1.43 -11.55 -9.63
N ALA A 106 1.33 -12.17 -8.46
CA ALA A 106 1.36 -11.48 -7.16
C ALA A 106 2.73 -11.52 -6.42
N ASP A 107 3.81 -11.88 -7.13
CA ASP A 107 5.20 -11.42 -6.91
C ASP A 107 6.05 -12.00 -5.77
N LEU A 108 7.31 -12.44 -5.97
CA LEU A 108 7.77 -13.82 -6.29
C LEU A 108 9.00 -14.30 -5.49
N GLY A 109 8.84 -15.47 -4.86
CA GLY A 109 9.78 -16.37 -4.19
C GLY A 109 8.98 -17.20 -3.18
N ASP A 110 9.00 -18.54 -3.24
CA ASP A 110 8.07 -19.41 -2.47
C ASP A 110 6.58 -18.96 -2.54
N LEU A 111 6.23 -18.22 -3.60
CA LEU A 111 5.01 -17.41 -3.75
C LEU A 111 3.95 -18.07 -4.61
N ALA A 112 4.07 -19.38 -4.81
CA ALA A 112 2.88 -20.21 -5.00
C ALA A 112 2.08 -20.34 -3.68
N ALA A 113 2.38 -19.55 -2.66
CA ALA A 113 1.81 -19.65 -1.32
C ALA A 113 1.51 -18.30 -0.61
N ASN A 114 1.73 -17.14 -1.25
CA ASN A 114 1.66 -15.79 -0.63
C ASN A 114 2.81 -15.44 0.35
N VAL A 115 3.97 -16.10 0.24
CA VAL A 115 5.14 -15.81 1.09
C VAL A 115 5.67 -14.40 0.82
N PRO A 116 6.02 -13.58 1.83
CA PRO A 116 6.68 -12.30 1.61
C PRO A 116 7.99 -12.47 0.80
N GLY A 117 8.52 -11.38 0.21
CA GLY A 117 9.70 -11.41 -0.67
C GLY A 117 11.05 -11.78 0.00
N GLY A 118 11.02 -12.59 1.07
CA GLY A 118 12.12 -12.82 2.01
C GLY A 118 12.07 -11.85 3.20
N ASP A 119 12.99 -12.04 4.15
CA ASP A 119 13.06 -11.26 5.40
C ASP A 119 13.20 -9.75 5.16
N GLU A 120 13.82 -9.34 4.04
CA GLU A 120 14.01 -7.94 3.66
C GLU A 120 12.68 -7.21 3.35
N ASP A 121 11.63 -7.95 2.96
CA ASP A 121 10.33 -7.37 2.66
C ASP A 121 9.44 -7.21 3.92
N HIS A 122 9.98 -7.41 5.13
CA HIS A 122 9.25 -7.21 6.38
C HIS A 122 9.56 -5.87 7.08
N PRO A 123 8.61 -5.31 7.86
CA PRO A 123 7.24 -5.78 8.06
C PRO A 123 6.33 -5.49 6.86
N LEU A 124 5.37 -6.39 6.61
CA LEU A 124 4.49 -6.38 5.44
C LEU A 124 3.03 -6.64 5.82
N GLY A 125 2.14 -5.77 5.36
CA GLY A 125 0.69 -5.95 5.43
C GLY A 125 0.15 -6.72 4.23
N GLY A 126 -0.57 -7.80 4.50
CA GLY A 126 -1.25 -8.58 3.49
C GLY A 126 -2.64 -8.02 3.19
N GLN A 127 -2.83 -7.37 2.05
CA GLN A 127 -4.11 -6.76 1.71
C GLN A 127 -5.04 -7.70 0.93
N ILE A 128 -6.23 -7.94 1.46
CA ILE A 128 -7.28 -8.75 0.84
C ILE A 128 -8.50 -7.91 0.44
N MET A 129 -9.18 -8.35 -0.60
CA MET A 129 -10.42 -7.74 -1.09
C MET A 129 -11.37 -8.83 -1.57
N GLY A 130 -12.66 -8.67 -1.28
CA GLY A 130 -13.63 -9.71 -1.57
C GLY A 130 -15.07 -9.30 -1.36
N THR A 131 -15.96 -10.27 -1.50
CA THR A 131 -17.41 -10.09 -1.33
C THR A 131 -17.99 -10.98 -0.23
N ASN A 132 -17.46 -12.19 -0.05
CA ASN A 132 -18.05 -13.16 0.87
C ASN A 132 -17.28 -13.18 2.20
N PRO A 133 -17.95 -13.04 3.35
CA PRO A 133 -17.27 -13.07 4.66
C PRO A 133 -16.46 -14.34 4.92
N ALA A 134 -16.97 -15.52 4.56
CA ALA A 134 -16.25 -16.78 4.73
C ALA A 134 -15.05 -16.90 3.79
N GLU A 135 -15.17 -16.45 2.54
CA GLU A 135 -14.05 -16.43 1.59
C GLU A 135 -12.94 -15.46 2.05
N MET A 136 -13.33 -14.28 2.54
CA MET A 136 -12.40 -13.29 3.11
C MET A 136 -11.69 -13.82 4.35
N ALA A 137 -12.41 -14.45 5.27
CA ALA A 137 -11.84 -15.11 6.45
C ALA A 137 -10.83 -16.20 6.06
N ALA A 138 -11.23 -17.10 5.16
CA ALA A 138 -10.34 -18.16 4.67
C ALA A 138 -9.11 -17.63 3.92
N ALA A 139 -9.26 -16.53 3.18
CA ALA A 139 -8.17 -15.85 2.52
C ALA A 139 -7.17 -15.24 3.52
N ALA A 140 -7.67 -14.60 4.59
CA ALA A 140 -6.84 -14.08 5.67
C ALA A 140 -6.05 -15.20 6.37
N VAL A 141 -6.70 -16.32 6.70
CA VAL A 141 -6.04 -17.50 7.27
C VAL A 141 -4.97 -18.04 6.32
N LYS A 142 -5.28 -18.16 5.02
CA LYS A 142 -4.30 -18.60 4.02
C LYS A 142 -3.08 -17.70 3.95
N MET A 143 -3.27 -16.38 4.06
CA MET A 143 -2.15 -15.43 4.08
C MET A 143 -1.28 -15.64 5.32
N ILE A 144 -1.87 -15.83 6.49
CA ILE A 144 -1.10 -16.01 7.73
C ILE A 144 -0.35 -17.34 7.73
N GLU A 145 -1.01 -18.41 7.29
CA GLU A 145 -0.41 -19.74 7.24
C GLU A 145 0.56 -19.93 6.08
N GLN A 146 0.71 -18.94 5.19
CA GLN A 146 1.60 -19.03 4.05
C GLN A 146 1.35 -20.28 3.20
N ALA A 147 0.05 -20.53 2.96
CA ALA A 147 -0.47 -21.71 2.28
C ALA A 147 0.11 -23.06 2.77
N ALA A 148 0.40 -23.20 4.07
CA ALA A 148 0.86 -24.46 4.67
C ALA A 148 -0.13 -25.62 4.47
N ARG A 149 -1.41 -25.34 4.20
CA ARG A 149 -2.40 -26.38 3.87
C ARG A 149 -2.54 -26.59 2.35
N LYS A 150 -3.02 -27.77 1.98
CA LYS A 150 -3.43 -28.05 0.60
C LYS A 150 -4.51 -27.05 0.15
N PRO A 151 -4.50 -26.55 -1.10
CA PRO A 151 -5.49 -25.57 -1.60
C PRO A 151 -6.96 -25.96 -1.39
N LYS A 152 -7.27 -27.27 -1.39
CA LYS A 152 -8.62 -27.78 -1.14
C LYS A 152 -9.14 -27.39 0.25
N ALA A 153 -8.29 -27.43 1.28
CA ALA A 153 -8.67 -27.10 2.65
C ALA A 153 -9.12 -25.65 2.79
N TYR A 154 -8.36 -24.70 2.21
CA TYR A 154 -8.75 -23.28 2.21
C TYR A 154 -10.06 -23.04 1.44
N ARG A 155 -10.28 -23.74 0.32
CA ARG A 155 -11.55 -23.65 -0.42
C ARG A 155 -12.73 -24.18 0.39
N GLU A 156 -12.52 -25.23 1.18
CA GLU A 156 -13.56 -25.78 2.06
C GLU A 156 -13.88 -24.82 3.21
N MET A 157 -12.87 -24.17 3.81
CA MET A 157 -13.07 -23.10 4.78
C MET A 157 -13.91 -21.95 4.20
N GLY A 158 -13.57 -21.50 2.99
CA GLY A 158 -14.26 -20.37 2.35
C GLY A 158 -15.69 -20.67 1.88
N ARG A 159 -16.15 -21.94 1.91
CA ARG A 159 -17.50 -22.29 1.49
C ARG A 159 -18.56 -22.01 2.56
N GLY A 160 -18.21 -22.04 3.85
CA GLY A 160 -19.17 -21.95 4.96
C GLY A 160 -20.28 -23.02 4.91
N ARG A 161 -20.98 -23.28 6.03
CA ARG A 161 -22.23 -24.08 5.98
C ARG A 161 -23.36 -23.14 5.53
N ALA A 162 -23.75 -23.20 4.26
CA ALA A 162 -24.99 -22.56 3.83
C ALA A 162 -26.18 -23.27 4.51
N MET A 163 -26.89 -22.59 5.40
CA MET A 163 -28.23 -23.02 5.82
C MET A 163 -29.21 -22.63 4.70
N GLY A 164 -30.15 -23.52 4.37
CA GLY A 164 -30.91 -23.60 3.11
C GLY A 164 -31.89 -22.47 2.78
N ASN A 165 -31.65 -21.24 3.23
CA ASN A 165 -32.59 -20.12 3.15
C ASN A 165 -31.89 -18.76 2.97
N GLY A 166 -30.60 -18.73 2.67
CA GLY A 166 -29.87 -17.48 2.37
C GLY A 166 -29.58 -16.59 3.58
N GLU A 167 -30.01 -17.00 4.77
CA GLU A 167 -29.55 -16.48 6.06
C GLU A 167 -28.33 -17.28 6.54
N TRP A 168 -27.28 -16.56 6.93
CA TRP A 168 -26.07 -17.15 7.48
C TRP A 168 -26.17 -17.16 9.00
N ALA A 169 -26.28 -18.35 9.60
CA ALA A 169 -26.14 -18.49 11.04
C ALA A 169 -24.69 -18.19 11.44
N MET A 170 -24.47 -17.47 12.54
CA MET A 170 -23.18 -17.37 13.23
C MET A 170 -22.79 -18.74 13.79
N GLY A 171 -22.42 -19.67 12.92
CA GLY A 171 -21.59 -20.79 13.32
C GLY A 171 -20.19 -20.23 13.47
N SER A 172 -19.66 -20.21 14.69
CA SER A 172 -18.24 -19.89 14.95
C SER A 172 -17.40 -20.56 13.86
N ILE A 173 -16.68 -19.79 13.04
CA ILE A 173 -15.67 -20.36 12.18
C ILE A 173 -14.54 -20.76 13.12
N SER A 174 -14.65 -21.96 13.71
CA SER A 174 -13.55 -22.59 14.45
C SER A 174 -12.51 -23.02 13.42
N VAL A 175 -11.68 -22.07 12.99
CA VAL A 175 -10.46 -22.40 12.28
C VAL A 175 -9.45 -22.84 13.33
N ASP A 176 -9.25 -24.16 13.46
CA ASP A 176 -8.09 -24.72 14.14
C ASP A 176 -6.85 -24.28 13.35
N LEU A 177 -6.34 -23.07 13.63
CA LEU A 177 -5.14 -22.53 13.01
C LEU A 177 -3.99 -23.53 13.19
N LEU A 178 -3.19 -23.76 12.15
CA LEU A 178 -1.96 -24.51 12.35
C LEU A 178 -1.09 -23.73 13.34
N PRO A 179 -0.45 -24.41 14.32
CA PRO A 179 0.48 -23.73 15.20
C PRO A 179 1.54 -23.07 14.32
N VAL A 180 1.64 -21.74 14.44
CA VAL A 180 2.79 -21.02 13.89
C VAL A 180 3.99 -21.58 14.64
N PRO A 181 4.96 -22.23 13.96
CA PRO A 181 6.10 -22.80 14.65
C PRO A 181 6.78 -21.69 15.46
N PRO A 182 7.09 -21.88 16.75
CA PRO A 182 7.84 -20.91 17.52
C PRO A 182 9.21 -20.74 16.85
N SER A 183 9.42 -19.58 16.21
CA SER A 183 10.66 -19.27 15.51
C SER A 183 11.38 -18.16 16.27
N PRO A 184 12.69 -18.30 16.55
CA PRO A 184 13.53 -17.20 17.07
C PRO A 184 13.90 -16.16 15.99
N SER A 185 13.29 -16.21 14.81
CA SER A 185 13.55 -15.36 13.62
C SER A 185 12.28 -14.57 13.24
N PRO A 186 12.36 -13.44 12.49
CA PRO A 186 11.19 -12.62 12.17
C PRO A 186 10.07 -13.45 11.54
N PRO A 187 8.80 -13.02 11.69
CA PRO A 187 7.67 -13.81 11.25
C PRO A 187 7.79 -14.04 9.74
N ARG A 188 7.85 -15.31 9.30
CA ARG A 188 7.82 -15.70 7.88
C ARG A 188 6.47 -15.39 7.21
N SER A 189 5.63 -14.56 7.84
CA SER A 189 4.25 -14.30 7.48
C SER A 189 3.89 -12.82 7.67
N PHE A 190 2.77 -12.39 7.10
CA PHE A 190 2.32 -11.00 7.15
C PHE A 190 2.22 -10.48 8.57
N SER A 191 2.78 -9.30 8.79
CA SER A 191 2.79 -8.62 10.10
C SER A 191 1.43 -8.01 10.44
N ALA A 192 0.54 -7.89 9.46
CA ALA A 192 -0.88 -7.53 9.62
C ALA A 192 -1.69 -8.03 8.42
N ILE A 193 -3.01 -8.18 8.60
CA ILE A 193 -3.96 -8.39 7.51
C ILE A 193 -4.76 -7.10 7.29
N ASP A 194 -4.76 -6.59 6.05
CA ASP A 194 -5.45 -5.35 5.69
C ASP A 194 -6.69 -5.64 4.82
N ILE A 195 -7.85 -5.13 5.22
CA ILE A 195 -9.11 -5.28 4.49
C ILE A 195 -9.30 -4.08 3.57
N ASN A 196 -9.34 -4.32 2.27
CA ASN A 196 -9.56 -3.26 1.28
C ASN A 196 -11.05 -2.99 1.07
N LEU A 197 -11.52 -1.86 1.61
CA LEU A 197 -12.83 -1.24 1.35
C LEU A 197 -12.68 0.10 0.59
N ALA A 198 -11.59 0.29 -0.18
CA ALA A 198 -11.24 1.56 -0.82
C ALA A 198 -11.22 1.51 -2.35
N CYS A 199 -11.03 0.34 -2.95
CA CYS A 199 -10.77 0.19 -4.37
C CYS A 199 -11.99 0.60 -5.22
N PRO A 200 -11.88 1.55 -6.16
CA PRO A 200 -13.01 2.01 -6.97
C PRO A 200 -13.26 1.13 -8.22
N VAL A 201 -12.74 -0.10 -8.22
CA VAL A 201 -12.98 -1.05 -9.32
C VAL A 201 -14.47 -1.29 -9.49
N LYS A 202 -14.91 -1.44 -10.73
CA LYS A 202 -16.32 -1.64 -11.07
C LYS A 202 -16.90 -2.80 -10.24
N LYS A 203 -18.13 -2.60 -9.73
CA LYS A 203 -18.98 -3.67 -9.20
C LYS A 203 -19.05 -4.79 -10.23
N ILE A 204 -18.73 -6.03 -9.82
CA ILE A 204 -18.88 -7.22 -10.68
C ILE A 204 -20.06 -8.01 -10.12
N ALA A 205 -21.04 -8.28 -10.97
CA ALA A 205 -22.33 -8.86 -10.58
C ALA A 205 -23.03 -8.04 -9.46
N ARG A 206 -24.17 -8.50 -8.94
CA ARG A 206 -24.91 -7.85 -7.82
C ARG A 206 -24.15 -7.96 -6.47
N ARG A 207 -22.82 -7.81 -6.48
CA ARG A 207 -21.91 -8.11 -5.37
C ARG A 207 -20.98 -6.92 -5.13
N ALA A 208 -21.00 -6.37 -3.92
CA ALA A 208 -20.08 -5.31 -3.52
C ALA A 208 -18.67 -5.86 -3.24
N ARG A 209 -17.66 -5.03 -3.47
CA ARG A 209 -16.25 -5.28 -3.17
C ARG A 209 -15.48 -3.97 -3.17
N GLY A 210 -14.36 -3.92 -2.47
CA GLY A 210 -13.56 -2.70 -2.38
C GLY A 210 -14.43 -1.53 -1.90
N GLY A 211 -14.32 -0.39 -2.58
CA GLY A 211 -15.07 0.82 -2.26
C GLY A 211 -16.59 0.70 -2.31
N HIS A 212 -17.13 -0.27 -3.05
CA HIS A 212 -18.60 -0.44 -3.13
C HIS A 212 -19.21 -0.88 -1.79
N TRP A 213 -18.42 -1.41 -0.86
CA TRP A 213 -18.88 -1.70 0.49
C TRP A 213 -19.27 -0.46 1.29
N LEU A 214 -18.78 0.73 0.90
CA LEU A 214 -19.17 1.99 1.55
C LEU A 214 -20.64 2.39 1.28
N GLY A 215 -21.31 1.75 0.32
CA GLY A 215 -22.76 1.87 0.12
C GLY A 215 -23.57 0.73 0.73
N GLU A 216 -22.92 -0.26 1.37
CA GLU A 216 -23.56 -1.47 1.92
C GLU A 216 -22.96 -1.76 3.32
N PRO A 217 -23.20 -0.90 4.34
CA PRO A 217 -22.49 -0.94 5.62
C PRO A 217 -22.65 -2.26 6.39
N ASP A 218 -23.83 -2.89 6.36
CA ASP A 218 -24.04 -4.20 7.00
C ASP A 218 -23.13 -5.29 6.42
N GLY A 219 -22.90 -5.25 5.11
CA GLY A 219 -22.01 -6.17 4.44
C GLY A 219 -20.55 -5.89 4.77
N ALA A 220 -20.17 -4.61 4.80
CA ALA A 220 -18.82 -4.19 5.18
C ALA A 220 -18.46 -4.62 6.61
N VAL A 221 -19.36 -4.40 7.57
CA VAL A 221 -19.21 -4.80 8.98
C VAL A 221 -19.02 -6.31 9.09
N ARG A 222 -19.88 -7.10 8.42
CA ARG A 222 -19.75 -8.58 8.41
C ARG A 222 -18.45 -9.08 7.82
N ILE A 223 -17.89 -8.40 6.82
CA ILE A 223 -16.57 -8.73 6.26
C ILE A 223 -15.47 -8.48 7.30
N ILE A 224 -15.53 -7.36 8.02
CA ILE A 224 -14.56 -7.02 9.05
C ILE A 224 -14.63 -8.01 10.21
N GLU A 225 -15.83 -8.32 10.70
CA GLU A 225 -16.08 -9.32 11.76
C GLU A 225 -15.47 -10.68 11.40
N ALA A 226 -15.83 -11.22 10.23
CA ALA A 226 -15.37 -12.54 9.81
C ALA A 226 -13.84 -12.64 9.67
N VAL A 227 -13.20 -11.60 9.15
CA VAL A 227 -11.73 -11.57 9.05
C VAL A 227 -11.10 -11.47 10.43
N ARG A 228 -11.64 -10.60 11.31
CA ARG A 228 -11.07 -10.42 12.65
C ARG A 228 -11.21 -11.68 13.52
N GLU A 229 -12.34 -12.38 13.46
CA GLU A 229 -12.55 -13.66 14.15
C GLU A 229 -11.60 -14.76 13.66
N ALA A 230 -11.33 -14.81 12.36
CA ALA A 230 -10.51 -15.87 11.78
C ALA A 230 -9.00 -15.68 11.99
N VAL A 231 -8.56 -14.44 12.24
CA VAL A 231 -7.14 -14.07 12.41
C VAL A 231 -6.76 -14.11 13.89
N PRO A 232 -5.64 -14.76 14.29
CA PRO A 232 -5.23 -14.79 15.70
C PRO A 232 -5.00 -13.38 16.27
N ALA A 233 -5.29 -13.20 17.55
CA ALA A 233 -5.24 -11.90 18.22
C ALA A 233 -3.87 -11.21 18.14
N SER A 234 -2.78 -11.99 18.04
CA SER A 234 -1.41 -11.49 17.87
C SER A 234 -1.12 -10.88 16.50
N ILE A 235 -1.99 -11.10 15.51
CA ILE A 235 -1.87 -10.51 14.17
C ILE A 235 -2.87 -9.35 14.07
N PRO A 236 -2.40 -8.10 13.94
CA PRO A 236 -3.26 -6.94 13.72
C PRO A 236 -4.10 -7.10 12.44
N VAL A 237 -5.36 -6.66 12.52
CA VAL A 237 -6.24 -6.51 11.36
C VAL A 237 -6.49 -5.02 11.17
N THR A 238 -6.36 -4.53 9.95
CA THR A 238 -6.48 -3.11 9.61
C THR A 238 -7.49 -2.95 8.47
N VAL A 239 -8.06 -1.76 8.33
CA VAL A 239 -9.02 -1.49 7.25
C VAL A 239 -8.57 -0.29 6.44
N LYS A 240 -8.49 -0.44 5.12
CA LYS A 240 -8.28 0.68 4.21
C LYS A 240 -9.57 1.03 3.49
N MET A 241 -10.07 2.23 3.71
CA MET A 241 -11.32 2.72 3.10
C MET A 241 -11.14 4.09 2.44
N ARG A 242 -12.15 4.53 1.70
CA ARG A 242 -12.29 5.91 1.21
C ARG A 242 -13.21 6.69 2.15
N ARG A 243 -13.21 8.02 2.03
CA ARG A 243 -14.03 8.89 2.88
C ARG A 243 -15.55 8.66 2.78
N ALA A 244 -16.01 8.08 1.68
CA ALA A 244 -17.40 7.65 1.44
C ALA A 244 -17.49 7.04 0.03
N PHE A 245 -18.64 6.46 -0.34
CA PHE A 245 -18.91 6.06 -1.72
C PHE A 245 -19.05 7.27 -2.66
N ASP A 246 -19.83 8.27 -2.24
CA ASP A 246 -20.01 9.58 -2.88
C ASP A 246 -20.20 10.69 -1.83
N ASP A 247 -20.60 11.89 -2.24
CA ASP A 247 -20.73 13.08 -1.37
C ASP A 247 -22.13 13.24 -0.74
N SER A 248 -23.02 12.25 -0.84
CA SER A 248 -24.33 12.30 -0.18
C SER A 248 -24.21 12.14 1.34
N ALA A 249 -25.17 12.72 2.08
CA ALA A 249 -25.24 12.59 3.53
C ALA A 249 -25.39 11.11 3.97
N GLU A 250 -26.16 10.32 3.24
CA GLU A 250 -26.31 8.87 3.51
C GLU A 250 -24.97 8.13 3.43
N MET A 251 -24.15 8.42 2.41
CA MET A 251 -22.85 7.77 2.27
C MET A 251 -21.82 8.23 3.32
N HIS A 252 -21.99 9.44 3.87
CA HIS A 252 -21.22 9.89 5.03
C HIS A 252 -21.59 9.10 6.29
N GLU A 253 -22.89 8.93 6.57
CA GLU A 253 -23.35 8.10 7.70
C GLU A 253 -22.90 6.65 7.57
N ASN A 254 -22.96 6.07 6.37
CA ASN A 254 -22.44 4.73 6.11
C ASN A 254 -20.94 4.65 6.39
N PHE A 255 -20.15 5.66 6.00
CA PHE A 255 -18.73 5.73 6.32
C PHE A 255 -18.50 5.72 7.84
N LEU A 256 -19.20 6.59 8.60
CA LEU A 256 -19.03 6.67 10.06
C LEU A 256 -19.39 5.35 10.72
N ARG A 257 -20.47 4.70 10.28
CA ARG A 257 -20.90 3.40 10.79
C ARG A 257 -19.85 2.31 10.58
N ILE A 258 -19.27 2.20 9.38
CA ILE A 258 -18.23 1.21 9.07
C ILE A 258 -16.94 1.55 9.83
N PHE A 259 -16.57 2.82 9.88
CA PHE A 259 -15.39 3.32 10.59
C PHE A 259 -15.47 2.99 12.09
N ASP A 260 -16.62 3.25 12.72
CA ASP A 260 -16.80 2.99 14.15
C ASP A 260 -16.83 1.50 14.46
N ALA A 261 -17.53 0.71 13.65
CA ALA A 261 -17.59 -0.73 13.77
C ALA A 261 -16.21 -1.38 13.65
N ALA A 262 -15.33 -0.90 12.75
CA ALA A 262 -13.99 -1.47 12.60
C ALA A 262 -13.20 -1.48 13.93
N TYR A 263 -13.29 -0.40 14.72
CA TYR A 263 -12.63 -0.37 16.03
C TYR A 263 -13.36 -1.20 17.08
N ASP A 264 -14.70 -1.22 17.06
CA ASP A 264 -15.49 -2.01 18.01
C ASP A 264 -15.26 -3.52 17.85
N ILE A 265 -14.99 -3.95 16.61
CA ILE A 265 -14.60 -5.31 16.26
C ILE A 265 -13.15 -5.62 16.68
N GLY A 266 -12.30 -4.61 16.88
CA GLY A 266 -10.90 -4.77 17.27
C GLY A 266 -9.89 -4.65 16.14
N CYS A 267 -10.20 -3.90 15.07
CA CYS A 267 -9.17 -3.48 14.12
C CYS A 267 -8.17 -2.53 14.77
N ALA A 268 -6.89 -2.71 14.42
CA ALA A 268 -5.77 -1.97 14.99
C ALA A 268 -5.75 -0.49 14.54
N TRP A 269 -6.06 -0.24 13.26
CA TRP A 269 -6.24 1.10 12.71
C TRP A 269 -7.08 1.09 11.45
N VAL A 270 -7.58 2.27 11.08
CA VAL A 270 -8.24 2.52 9.80
C VAL A 270 -7.44 3.55 9.00
N THR A 271 -7.11 3.20 7.75
CA THR A 271 -6.52 4.12 6.77
C THR A 271 -7.61 4.69 5.86
N VAL A 272 -7.84 6.00 5.93
CA VAL A 272 -8.87 6.69 5.16
C VAL A 272 -8.25 7.48 4.01
N HIS A 273 -8.64 7.13 2.78
CA HIS A 273 -8.31 7.91 1.61
C HIS A 273 -9.32 9.04 1.40
N ALA A 274 -8.85 10.29 1.39
CA ALA A 274 -9.64 11.52 1.40
C ALA A 274 -10.37 11.86 0.08
N ARG A 275 -10.65 10.87 -0.78
CA ARG A 275 -11.56 11.00 -1.93
C ARG A 275 -12.64 9.94 -1.86
N THR A 276 -13.83 10.25 -2.40
CA THR A 276 -14.91 9.25 -2.51
C THR A 276 -14.59 8.18 -3.54
N VAL A 277 -15.32 7.08 -3.52
CA VAL A 277 -15.18 6.00 -4.52
C VAL A 277 -15.51 6.51 -5.92
N GLN A 278 -16.59 7.27 -6.07
CA GLN A 278 -16.98 7.89 -7.34
C GLN A 278 -15.96 8.91 -7.86
N GLN A 279 -15.39 9.71 -6.95
CA GLN A 279 -14.37 10.71 -7.30
C GLN A 279 -13.11 10.07 -7.90
N LYS A 280 -12.80 8.81 -7.56
CA LYS A 280 -11.59 8.09 -8.03
C LYS A 280 -10.32 8.91 -7.80
N TYR A 281 -9.77 9.51 -8.85
CA TYR A 281 -8.57 10.34 -8.87
C TYR A 281 -8.81 11.70 -9.52
N ILE A 282 -10.08 12.10 -9.66
CA ILE A 282 -10.50 13.37 -10.25
C ILE A 282 -10.60 14.41 -9.13
N GLY A 283 -10.02 15.59 -9.33
CA GLY A 283 -9.98 16.66 -8.34
C GLY A 283 -9.14 16.34 -7.09
N PRO A 284 -9.04 17.28 -6.14
CA PRO A 284 -8.21 17.14 -4.95
C PRO A 284 -8.85 16.23 -3.89
N SER A 285 -8.00 15.65 -3.06
CA SER A 285 -8.42 14.98 -1.82
C SER A 285 -8.91 16.02 -0.81
N ARG A 286 -9.98 15.72 -0.07
CA ARG A 286 -10.55 16.60 0.96
C ARG A 286 -10.10 16.12 2.34
N TRP A 287 -9.04 16.72 2.87
CA TRP A 287 -8.45 16.31 4.15
C TRP A 287 -9.30 16.71 5.37
N ASP A 288 -10.29 17.60 5.21
CA ASP A 288 -11.14 18.07 6.31
C ASP A 288 -11.86 16.92 7.04
N LEU A 289 -12.35 15.92 6.31
CA LEU A 289 -12.96 14.75 6.97
C LEU A 289 -11.97 14.02 7.88
N LEU A 290 -10.69 13.90 7.49
CA LEU A 290 -9.68 13.25 8.34
C LEU A 290 -9.51 14.01 9.66
N ARG A 291 -9.53 15.35 9.58
CA ARG A 291 -9.47 16.22 10.75
C ARG A 291 -10.72 16.06 11.62
N GLU A 292 -11.90 16.05 11.01
CA GLU A 292 -13.18 15.88 11.72
C GLU A 292 -13.21 14.56 12.51
N ILE A 293 -12.84 13.44 11.88
CA ILE A 293 -12.83 12.13 12.57
C ILE A 293 -11.76 12.04 13.66
N VAL A 294 -10.58 12.65 13.46
CA VAL A 294 -9.54 12.70 14.51
C VAL A 294 -10.00 13.56 15.70
N GLN A 295 -10.63 14.70 15.45
CA GLN A 295 -11.15 15.57 16.52
C GLN A 295 -12.31 14.93 17.28
N ARG A 296 -13.13 14.13 16.59
CA ARG A 296 -14.17 13.29 17.22
C ARG A 296 -13.54 12.24 18.17
N ASP A 297 -12.40 11.68 17.78
CA ASP A 297 -11.72 10.55 18.45
C ASP A 297 -10.51 10.97 19.32
N HIS A 298 -10.33 12.26 19.64
CA HIS A 298 -9.16 12.77 20.36
C HIS A 298 -9.01 12.17 21.78
N PRO A 299 -7.77 11.95 22.29
CA PRO A 299 -7.52 11.50 23.67
C PRO A 299 -8.31 12.31 24.70
N GLY A 300 -9.07 11.61 25.56
CA GLY A 300 -10.01 12.20 26.53
C GLY A 300 -11.48 12.23 26.07
N ARG A 301 -11.76 11.86 24.82
CA ARG A 301 -13.11 11.58 24.29
C ARG A 301 -13.34 10.07 24.13
N VAL A 302 -14.54 9.71 23.65
CA VAL A 302 -15.16 8.38 23.71
C VAL A 302 -14.27 7.21 23.24
N LYS A 303 -13.30 7.39 22.31
CA LYS A 303 -12.42 6.31 21.80
C LYS A 303 -11.04 6.84 21.33
N ASP A 304 -9.94 6.46 21.99
CA ASP A 304 -8.55 6.76 21.61
C ASP A 304 -8.04 5.81 20.51
N ARG A 305 -8.14 6.23 19.23
CA ARG A 305 -7.94 5.37 18.04
C ARG A 305 -6.75 5.81 17.17
N LEU A 306 -6.08 4.83 16.56
CA LEU A 306 -5.04 5.06 15.54
C LEU A 306 -5.69 5.26 14.17
N ILE A 307 -5.57 6.47 13.60
CA ILE A 307 -6.18 6.82 12.30
C ILE A 307 -5.06 7.18 11.33
N PHE A 308 -5.05 6.58 10.14
CA PHE A 308 -4.07 6.89 9.11
C PHE A 308 -4.72 7.62 7.93
N GLY A 309 -4.05 8.63 7.41
CA GLY A 309 -4.51 9.42 6.26
C GLY A 309 -3.94 8.95 4.93
N SER A 310 -4.63 9.23 3.83
CA SER A 310 -4.12 9.03 2.47
C SER A 310 -4.79 9.97 1.47
N GLY A 311 -4.08 10.32 0.41
CA GLY A 311 -4.61 11.10 -0.72
C GLY A 311 -3.77 12.34 -1.00
N ASP A 312 -3.24 12.41 -2.23
CA ASP A 312 -2.43 13.51 -2.76
C ASP A 312 -1.15 13.82 -1.97
N ILE A 313 -0.48 12.74 -1.55
CA ILE A 313 0.89 12.78 -1.04
C ILE A 313 1.84 12.59 -2.22
N TRP A 314 2.55 13.65 -2.60
CA TRP A 314 3.46 13.68 -3.74
C TRP A 314 4.91 13.95 -3.34
N ASN A 315 5.13 14.55 -2.17
CA ASN A 315 6.45 14.80 -1.61
C ASN A 315 6.46 14.54 -0.09
N ALA A 316 7.66 14.54 0.51
CA ALA A 316 7.82 14.29 1.94
C ALA A 316 7.14 15.34 2.81
N GLY A 317 7.09 16.61 2.37
CA GLY A 317 6.38 17.67 3.08
C GLY A 317 4.87 17.41 3.19
N ASP A 318 4.25 16.81 2.16
CA ASP A 318 2.81 16.50 2.20
C ASP A 318 2.44 15.50 3.32
N VAL A 319 3.35 14.59 3.68
CA VAL A 319 3.17 13.66 4.81
C VAL A 319 2.99 14.45 6.10
N PHE A 320 3.94 15.33 6.40
CA PHE A 320 3.93 16.10 7.64
C PHE A 320 2.85 17.19 7.64
N ARG A 321 2.53 17.78 6.49
CA ARG A 321 1.37 18.67 6.36
C ARG A 321 0.05 17.95 6.65
N MET A 322 -0.14 16.73 6.14
CA MET A 322 -1.33 15.94 6.44
C MET A 322 -1.41 15.65 7.94
N ILE A 323 -0.32 15.21 8.58
CA ILE A 323 -0.28 14.96 10.02
C ILE A 323 -0.57 16.24 10.80
N GLY A 324 0.09 17.35 10.48
CA GLY A 324 -0.10 18.63 11.17
C GLY A 324 -1.50 19.21 10.98
N TYR A 325 -2.10 19.06 9.80
CA TYR A 325 -3.43 19.58 9.50
C TYR A 325 -4.55 18.74 10.13
N THR A 326 -4.43 17.41 10.05
CA THR A 326 -5.52 16.49 10.40
C THR A 326 -5.36 15.84 11.77
N GLY A 327 -4.13 15.72 12.28
CA GLY A 327 -3.80 14.98 13.50
C GLY A 327 -3.79 13.46 13.33
N VAL A 328 -3.81 12.92 12.10
CA VAL A 328 -3.68 11.47 11.87
C VAL A 328 -2.38 10.91 12.44
N SER A 329 -2.42 9.66 12.90
CA SER A 329 -1.28 8.94 13.48
C SER A 329 -0.18 8.60 12.45
N GLY A 330 -0.50 8.64 11.16
CA GLY A 330 0.46 8.45 10.09
C GLY A 330 -0.19 8.50 8.70
N VAL A 331 0.63 8.34 7.66
CA VAL A 331 0.23 8.60 6.27
C VAL A 331 0.57 7.44 5.33
N SER A 332 -0.41 7.00 4.56
CA SER A 332 -0.24 6.00 3.50
C SER A 332 0.08 6.67 2.16
N ILE A 333 1.27 6.41 1.64
CA ILE A 333 1.81 6.98 0.39
C ILE A 333 1.53 6.03 -0.77
N ALA A 334 0.79 6.53 -1.77
CA ALA A 334 0.37 5.77 -2.94
C ALA A 334 1.15 6.22 -4.19
N ARG A 335 0.52 6.99 -5.08
CA ARG A 335 1.12 7.41 -6.37
C ARG A 335 2.41 8.21 -6.24
N GLY A 336 2.61 8.91 -5.12
CA GLY A 336 3.82 9.70 -4.85
C GLY A 336 5.10 8.88 -4.73
N CYS A 337 5.03 7.57 -4.45
CA CYS A 337 6.22 6.72 -4.41
C CYS A 337 6.46 5.94 -5.73
N ILE A 338 5.56 6.04 -6.71
CA ILE A 338 5.75 5.40 -8.03
C ILE A 338 6.76 6.23 -8.82
N GLY A 339 7.97 5.69 -8.96
CA GLY A 339 9.09 6.35 -9.64
C GLY A 339 9.90 7.30 -8.75
N ASP A 340 9.51 7.43 -7.48
CA ASP A 340 10.17 8.28 -6.49
C ASP A 340 10.25 7.56 -5.13
N PRO A 341 10.99 6.44 -5.04
CA PRO A 341 11.11 5.72 -3.77
C PRO A 341 11.90 6.50 -2.72
N TRP A 342 12.66 7.55 -3.11
CA TRP A 342 13.37 8.42 -2.18
C TRP A 342 12.45 9.33 -1.35
N ILE A 343 11.14 9.37 -1.64
CA ILE A 343 10.17 10.06 -0.76
C ILE A 343 10.30 9.57 0.69
N PHE A 344 10.57 8.28 0.91
CA PHE A 344 10.73 7.70 2.24
C PHE A 344 12.02 8.20 2.92
N ARG A 345 13.15 8.24 2.19
CA ARG A 345 14.41 8.81 2.68
C ARG A 345 14.22 10.26 3.08
N ARG A 346 13.57 11.04 2.23
CA ARG A 346 13.29 12.46 2.49
C ARG A 346 12.39 12.66 3.70
N CYS A 347 11.45 11.74 3.97
CA CYS A 347 10.67 11.76 5.22
C CYS A 347 11.55 11.47 6.44
N ARG A 348 12.49 10.52 6.34
CA ARG A 348 13.48 10.25 7.40
C ARG A 348 14.41 11.43 7.64
N ASP A 349 14.81 12.14 6.59
CA ASP A 349 15.63 13.34 6.71
C ASP A 349 14.89 14.43 7.50
N LEU A 350 13.61 14.67 7.21
CA LEU A 350 12.80 15.61 7.97
C LEU A 350 12.66 15.23 9.45
N LEU A 351 12.41 13.95 9.77
CA LEU A 351 12.40 13.47 11.16
C LEU A 351 13.76 13.65 11.85
N ALA A 352 14.86 13.51 11.12
CA ALA A 352 16.19 13.70 11.68
C ALA A 352 16.67 15.16 11.69
N GLY A 353 15.81 16.13 11.36
CA GLY A 353 16.17 17.55 11.27
C GLY A 353 17.14 17.88 10.13
N ARG A 354 17.27 17.01 9.12
CA ARG A 354 18.13 17.20 7.94
C ARG A 354 17.36 17.79 6.76
N GLU A 355 18.07 18.54 5.93
CA GLU A 355 17.55 19.02 4.65
C GLU A 355 17.40 17.85 3.65
N PRO A 356 16.20 17.57 3.12
CA PRO A 356 16.02 16.53 2.13
C PRO A 356 16.68 16.91 0.80
N SER A 357 17.53 16.03 0.26
CA SER A 357 18.17 16.24 -1.04
C SER A 357 17.51 15.40 -2.16
N PRO A 358 17.46 15.94 -3.39
CA PRO A 358 17.07 15.15 -4.56
C PRO A 358 18.11 14.06 -4.85
N PRO A 359 17.72 12.94 -5.48
CA PRO A 359 18.67 11.88 -5.83
C PRO A 359 19.61 12.34 -6.94
N THR A 360 20.90 12.07 -6.77
CA THR A 360 21.92 12.28 -7.81
C THR A 360 21.70 11.32 -8.99
N LEU A 361 22.27 11.63 -10.17
CA LEU A 361 22.20 10.71 -11.32
C LEU A 361 22.74 9.31 -11.01
N ALA A 362 23.80 9.22 -10.22
CA ALA A 362 24.37 7.95 -9.77
C ALA A 362 23.39 7.15 -8.89
N GLU A 363 22.72 7.82 -7.94
CA GLU A 363 21.68 7.17 -7.12
C GLU A 363 20.48 6.75 -7.97
N GLN A 364 20.06 7.59 -8.93
CA GLN A 364 18.98 7.27 -9.86
C GLN A 364 19.31 6.01 -10.67
N ARG A 365 20.53 5.94 -11.24
CA ARG A 365 21.03 4.76 -11.95
C ARG A 365 20.99 3.51 -11.08
N ALA A 366 21.61 3.59 -9.89
CA ALA A 366 21.73 2.46 -8.99
C ALA A 366 20.35 1.91 -8.59
N VAL A 367 19.38 2.78 -8.29
CA VAL A 367 18.02 2.35 -7.95
C VAL A 367 17.29 1.75 -9.15
N LEU A 368 17.46 2.31 -10.36
CA LEU A 368 16.86 1.74 -11.58
C LEU A 368 17.42 0.35 -11.90
N GLU A 369 18.74 0.14 -11.78
CA GLU A 369 19.40 -1.15 -11.95
C GLU A 369 18.92 -2.17 -10.91
N GLN A 370 18.91 -1.78 -9.63
CA GLN A 370 18.43 -2.65 -8.55
C GLN A 370 16.96 -3.03 -8.70
N HIS A 371 16.09 -2.07 -9.03
CA HIS A 371 14.67 -2.33 -9.24
C HIS A 371 14.46 -3.27 -10.42
N PHE A 372 15.18 -3.07 -11.53
CA PHE A 372 15.10 -3.97 -12.68
C PHE A 372 15.57 -5.38 -12.32
N ALA A 373 16.70 -5.52 -11.62
CA ALA A 373 17.23 -6.82 -11.21
C ALA A 373 16.27 -7.58 -10.29
N LEU A 374 15.67 -6.89 -9.31
CA LEU A 374 14.64 -7.45 -8.44
C LEU A 374 13.41 -7.86 -9.26
N ALA A 375 12.92 -6.99 -10.14
CA ALA A 375 11.76 -7.28 -11.00
C ALA A 375 12.04 -8.44 -11.97
N LEU A 376 13.26 -8.60 -12.45
CA LEU A 376 13.66 -9.74 -13.28
C LEU A 376 13.64 -11.03 -12.48
N SER A 377 14.24 -11.06 -11.29
CA SER A 377 14.26 -12.23 -10.41
C SER A 377 12.85 -12.70 -10.04
N VAL A 378 11.95 -11.73 -9.91
CA VAL A 378 10.54 -11.92 -9.77
C VAL A 378 10.00 -12.57 -11.06
N ASN A 379 10.05 -11.86 -12.18
CA ASN A 379 9.41 -12.28 -13.43
C ASN A 379 9.92 -13.61 -14.02
N GLU A 380 11.18 -13.99 -13.78
CA GLU A 380 11.74 -15.29 -14.16
C GLU A 380 10.92 -16.47 -13.62
N ARG A 381 10.26 -16.29 -12.48
CA ARG A 381 9.40 -17.29 -11.84
C ARG A 381 7.98 -17.30 -12.41
N LEU A 382 7.56 -16.28 -13.17
CA LEU A 382 6.26 -16.22 -13.87
C LEU A 382 6.23 -16.92 -15.21
N VAL A 383 7.39 -16.99 -15.88
CA VAL A 383 7.49 -17.44 -17.25
C VAL A 383 7.72 -18.95 -17.32
N ARG A 384 7.05 -19.60 -18.29
CA ARG A 384 7.26 -21.02 -18.61
C ARG A 384 8.39 -21.19 -19.62
N GLY A 385 9.16 -22.27 -19.47
CA GLY A 385 10.28 -22.63 -20.33
C GLY A 385 11.48 -23.09 -19.49
N GLU A 386 12.55 -23.48 -20.17
CA GLU A 386 13.81 -23.91 -19.56
C GLU A 386 14.99 -23.24 -20.27
N GLY A 387 16.14 -23.15 -19.59
CA GLY A 387 17.36 -22.54 -20.11
C GLY A 387 17.18 -21.11 -20.61
N ASP A 388 17.89 -20.76 -21.69
CA ASP A 388 17.94 -19.41 -22.25
C ASP A 388 16.56 -18.88 -22.68
N THR A 389 15.71 -19.76 -23.21
CA THR A 389 14.35 -19.38 -23.64
C THR A 389 13.47 -18.86 -22.50
N ARG A 390 13.70 -19.32 -21.27
CA ARG A 390 13.01 -18.83 -20.07
C ARG A 390 13.50 -17.43 -19.72
N ARG A 391 14.81 -17.25 -19.71
CA ARG A 391 15.47 -15.99 -19.37
C ARG A 391 15.08 -14.87 -20.33
N GLU A 392 15.17 -15.09 -21.63
CA GLU A 392 14.78 -14.11 -22.66
C GLU A 392 13.31 -13.66 -22.52
N ARG A 393 12.41 -14.61 -22.19
CA ARG A 393 11.00 -14.30 -21.95
C ARG A 393 10.81 -13.46 -20.69
N ALA A 394 11.56 -13.75 -19.63
CA ALA A 394 11.54 -12.99 -18.38
C ALA A 394 12.06 -11.56 -18.60
N GLU A 395 13.17 -11.42 -19.34
CA GLU A 395 13.76 -10.11 -19.67
C GLU A 395 12.78 -9.26 -20.47
N ARG A 396 12.15 -9.82 -21.51
CA ARG A 396 11.13 -9.11 -22.30
C ARG A 396 9.88 -8.75 -21.49
N LEU A 397 9.45 -9.61 -20.57
CA LEU A 397 8.35 -9.30 -19.65
C LEU A 397 8.74 -8.16 -18.69
N THR A 398 9.95 -8.24 -18.13
CA THR A 398 10.49 -7.26 -17.18
C THR A 398 10.66 -5.90 -17.82
N GLY A 399 11.27 -5.79 -19.00
CA GLY A 399 11.39 -4.51 -19.71
C GLY A 399 10.03 -3.84 -19.94
N LYS A 400 9.03 -4.60 -20.37
CA LYS A 400 7.65 -4.08 -20.56
C LYS A 400 6.99 -3.62 -19.26
N MET A 401 7.22 -4.32 -18.15
CA MET A 401 6.68 -3.97 -16.84
C MET A 401 7.41 -2.78 -16.21
N MET A 402 8.74 -2.76 -16.29
CA MET A 402 9.61 -1.73 -15.72
C MET A 402 9.49 -0.38 -16.43
N ARG A 403 9.06 -0.37 -17.69
CA ARG A 403 8.76 0.87 -18.42
C ARG A 403 7.87 1.84 -17.63
N LYS A 404 6.83 1.36 -16.94
CA LYS A 404 5.93 2.22 -16.15
C LYS A 404 6.67 2.96 -15.03
N PHE A 405 7.71 2.33 -14.47
CA PHE A 405 8.56 2.93 -13.45
C PHE A 405 9.58 3.87 -14.09
N GLY A 406 10.28 3.46 -15.15
CA GLY A 406 11.24 4.31 -15.86
C GLY A 406 10.63 5.64 -16.32
N ILE A 407 9.41 5.60 -16.87
CA ILE A 407 8.64 6.81 -17.25
C ILE A 407 8.44 7.75 -16.06
N ARG A 408 8.20 7.23 -14.85
CA ARG A 408 8.00 8.04 -13.65
C ARG A 408 9.32 8.52 -13.04
N PHE A 409 10.35 7.66 -13.04
CA PHE A 409 11.72 8.02 -12.62
C PHE A 409 12.29 9.18 -13.42
N SER A 410 11.97 9.27 -14.71
CA SER A 410 12.45 10.35 -15.58
C SER A 410 12.17 11.75 -15.04
N ALA A 411 11.16 11.93 -14.19
CA ALA A 411 10.86 13.22 -13.55
C ALA A 411 12.00 13.74 -12.64
N HIS A 412 12.90 12.86 -12.19
CA HIS A 412 14.08 13.24 -11.40
C HIS A 412 15.31 13.58 -12.25
N HIS A 413 15.25 13.31 -13.55
CA HIS A 413 16.35 13.54 -14.46
C HIS A 413 16.36 15.01 -14.95
N PRO A 414 17.52 15.67 -15.08
CA PRO A 414 17.60 17.03 -15.65
C PRO A 414 16.97 17.16 -17.04
N GLU A 415 17.08 16.11 -17.84
CA GLU A 415 16.46 15.98 -19.19
C GLU A 415 15.18 15.13 -19.16
N ALA A 416 14.27 15.40 -18.23
CA ALA A 416 13.12 14.53 -17.93
C ALA A 416 12.33 14.07 -19.17
N GLU A 417 11.96 14.98 -20.07
CA GLU A 417 11.15 14.64 -21.25
C GLU A 417 11.89 13.75 -22.27
N ALA A 418 13.19 13.97 -22.46
CA ALA A 418 13.99 13.15 -23.37
C ALA A 418 14.09 11.71 -22.84
N VAL A 419 14.43 11.57 -21.56
CA VAL A 419 14.53 10.27 -20.88
C VAL A 419 13.18 9.56 -20.81
N ARG A 420 12.09 10.30 -20.57
CA ARG A 420 10.73 9.77 -20.60
C ARG A 420 10.40 9.12 -21.93
N ARG A 421 10.71 9.80 -23.05
CA ARG A 421 10.48 9.26 -24.41
C ARG A 421 11.28 7.99 -24.65
N ARG A 422 12.53 7.93 -24.19
CA ARG A 422 13.36 6.73 -24.28
C ARG A 422 12.76 5.56 -23.51
N PHE A 423 12.32 5.76 -22.27
CA PHE A 423 11.62 4.71 -21.51
C PHE A 423 10.31 4.25 -22.17
N ILE A 424 9.54 5.15 -22.80
CA ILE A 424 8.32 4.76 -23.54
C ILE A 424 8.62 3.71 -24.62
N ALA A 425 9.77 3.83 -25.29
CA ALA A 425 10.22 2.96 -26.37
C ALA A 425 10.79 1.61 -25.90
N VAL A 426 11.16 1.47 -24.62
CA VAL A 426 11.77 0.23 -24.09
C VAL A 426 10.87 -0.99 -24.28
N SER A 427 11.47 -2.04 -24.85
CA SER A 427 10.81 -3.32 -25.12
C SER A 427 11.66 -4.54 -24.76
N THR A 428 12.99 -4.37 -24.64
CA THR A 428 13.99 -5.40 -24.30
C THR A 428 14.85 -4.99 -23.10
N LEU A 429 15.69 -5.92 -22.62
CA LEU A 429 16.75 -5.61 -21.65
C LEU A 429 17.80 -4.67 -22.24
N GLU A 430 18.19 -4.89 -23.49
CA GLU A 430 19.14 -4.04 -24.21
C GLU A 430 18.65 -2.58 -24.29
N ASP A 431 17.38 -2.37 -24.66
CA ASP A 431 16.77 -1.03 -24.68
C ASP A 431 16.88 -0.37 -23.30
N TRP A 432 16.58 -1.11 -22.23
CA TRP A 432 16.62 -0.60 -20.86
C TRP A 432 18.03 -0.17 -20.46
N LEU A 433 19.03 -1.03 -20.70
CA LEU A 433 20.42 -0.73 -20.40
C LEU A 433 20.91 0.47 -21.21
N ALA A 434 20.55 0.55 -22.49
CA ALA A 434 20.88 1.70 -23.33
C ALA A 434 20.35 3.02 -22.75
N VAL A 435 19.12 3.07 -22.21
CA VAL A 435 18.61 4.28 -21.54
C VAL A 435 19.49 4.66 -20.35
N LEU A 436 19.95 3.69 -19.56
CA LEU A 436 20.81 3.94 -18.40
C LEU A 436 22.20 4.43 -18.81
N ASP A 437 22.78 3.84 -19.85
CA ASP A 437 24.10 4.21 -20.34
C ASP A 437 24.11 5.60 -21.00
N ASP A 438 23.09 5.90 -21.80
CA ASP A 438 22.97 7.18 -22.51
C ASP A 438 22.69 8.36 -21.57
N HIS A 439 21.89 8.15 -20.52
CA HIS A 439 21.34 9.25 -19.73
C HIS A 439 21.76 9.26 -18.26
N TYR A 440 22.06 8.11 -17.67
CA TYR A 440 22.34 8.00 -16.24
C TYR A 440 23.81 7.73 -15.92
N THR A 441 24.68 7.78 -16.92
CA THR A 441 26.13 7.76 -16.70
C THR A 441 26.59 9.13 -16.22
N PRO A 442 27.23 9.25 -15.05
CA PRO A 442 27.81 10.52 -14.63
C PRO A 442 28.77 11.00 -15.73
N ALA A 443 28.68 12.28 -16.11
CA ALA A 443 29.69 12.86 -16.99
C ALA A 443 31.07 12.54 -16.39
N ARG A 444 31.95 11.89 -17.17
CA ARG A 444 33.36 11.77 -16.78
C ARG A 444 33.80 13.19 -16.47
N SER A 445 34.24 13.44 -15.24
CA SER A 445 34.81 14.73 -14.87
C SER A 445 35.91 15.01 -15.87
N SER A 446 35.67 15.90 -16.83
CA SER A 446 36.73 16.49 -17.62
C SER A 446 37.54 17.29 -16.63
N ASN A 447 38.64 16.71 -16.17
CA ASN A 447 39.65 17.42 -15.40
C ASN A 447 40.09 18.60 -16.27
N PRO A 448 39.78 19.86 -15.92
CA PRO A 448 40.27 20.99 -16.70
C PRO A 448 41.69 21.24 -16.21
N GLY A 449 42.65 20.49 -16.77
CA GLY A 449 44.03 20.54 -16.31
C GLY A 449 44.96 19.61 -17.07
N VAL A 450 45.17 19.93 -18.35
CA VAL A 450 46.51 19.98 -18.98
C VAL A 450 46.54 21.17 -19.91
#